data_AF-A0A3F3QE87-F1
#
_entry.id   AF-A0A3F3QE87-F1
#
_cell.length_a   1.000
_cell.length_b   1.000
_cell.length_c   1.000
_cell.angle_alpha   90.00
_cell.angle_beta   90.00
_cell.angle_gamma   90.00
#
_symmetry.space_group_name_H-M   'P 1'
#
loop_
_entity.id
_entity.type
_entity.pdbx_description
1 polymer ?
#
loop_
_entity_poly.entity_id
_entity_poly.type
_entity_poly.pdbx_seq_one_letter_code
_entity_poly.pdbx_strand_id
1 'polypeptide(L)'
;MAINVYNEGCHLLCHDDVIGSRRLSYILYLTDPDQPWQAEWGGALRLYPTTTKKDANGDDVLIPSPDYSLSIPPAFNQLSFFTVQPGESFHDVEEVYHPKDNEDKSKKRVRMAISGWFHIPQEGEDGYEAGLEEKLAERSSLAQLQGRGDIYDLPQPKTVECENEDEQQPEEGGKGKGKAKVEEEPTPEFTESDLAFLIQYIAPSYLTPDIAEEMSETFSNESCLSLERFLSEKFATRVRTYIEEQENKSLPKSSDEILAQTGWTVARPPHKQRYLFQQHGTATQDQKSPIQELLDDLFPSRAFRKWLALITGADRITSYDYLARRFRRGQDYTLASGYDGEQPRLELSLCLTPTPGWEKEDDEEEEDQDQDQEMGEGSSEEQKKKAVKPKKDEGAVANGDAEEPSVGGYEIYMAGDDEEEGDAAIYRSAGADDDDGILFSTAAGWNRLSIVLRDSGTLKFVKYVSEAAKGDRWDITGNLGVEFEDNDDEDEDDEDVDDDDVEEEDE
;
A
#
# COMPACT_ATOMS: atom_id res chain seq x y z
N MET A 1 -16.53 -26.31 -6.77
CA MET A 1 -17.30 -25.79 -5.62
C MET A 1 -16.37 -25.68 -4.44
N ALA A 2 -16.58 -24.69 -3.57
CA ALA A 2 -15.80 -24.46 -2.36
C ALA A 2 -16.74 -24.21 -1.18
N ILE A 3 -16.30 -24.61 0.01
CA ILE A 3 -16.97 -24.27 1.27
C ILE A 3 -16.12 -23.20 1.93
N ASN A 4 -16.70 -22.02 2.14
CA ASN A 4 -16.02 -20.90 2.77
C ASN A 4 -16.73 -20.54 4.07
N VAL A 5 -15.92 -20.25 5.09
CA VAL A 5 -16.40 -19.79 6.40
C VAL A 5 -15.79 -18.43 6.67
N TYR A 6 -16.64 -17.40 6.71
CA TYR A 6 -16.25 -16.05 7.07
C TYR A 6 -16.59 -15.83 8.54
N ASN A 7 -15.56 -15.64 9.35
CA ASN A 7 -15.67 -15.22 10.76
C ASN A 7 -15.54 -13.70 10.85
N GLU A 8 -15.58 -13.18 12.07
CA GLU A 8 -15.38 -11.75 12.36
C GLU A 8 -14.06 -11.23 11.74
N GLY A 9 -14.13 -10.08 11.06
CA GLY A 9 -13.03 -9.49 10.30
C GLY A 9 -12.84 -10.06 8.89
N CYS A 10 -13.38 -11.24 8.58
CA CYS A 10 -13.28 -11.81 7.24
C CYS A 10 -14.11 -11.00 6.23
N HIS A 11 -13.53 -10.81 5.04
CA HIS A 11 -14.11 -10.06 3.92
C HIS A 11 -13.60 -10.64 2.60
N LEU A 12 -14.25 -10.30 1.49
CA LEU A 12 -13.72 -10.52 0.13
C LEU A 12 -13.97 -9.24 -0.66
N LEU A 13 -12.91 -8.64 -1.19
CA LEU A 13 -12.98 -7.33 -1.85
C LEU A 13 -13.59 -7.43 -3.26
N CYS A 14 -13.82 -6.28 -3.89
CA CYS A 14 -14.52 -6.19 -5.17
C CYS A 14 -13.79 -6.94 -6.30
N HIS A 15 -14.50 -7.84 -6.98
CA HIS A 15 -14.04 -8.64 -8.12
C HIS A 15 -15.23 -8.98 -9.03
N ASP A 16 -15.00 -9.55 -10.22
CA ASP A 16 -16.07 -9.83 -11.20
C ASP A 16 -16.29 -11.32 -11.51
N ASP A 17 -15.53 -12.22 -10.88
CA ASP A 17 -15.59 -13.69 -11.04
C ASP A 17 -15.16 -14.22 -12.42
N VAL A 18 -14.56 -13.38 -13.27
CA VAL A 18 -14.23 -13.72 -14.66
C VAL A 18 -12.90 -14.47 -14.72
N ILE A 19 -12.97 -15.79 -14.61
CA ILE A 19 -11.80 -16.68 -14.64
C ILE A 19 -12.11 -17.92 -15.48
N GLY A 20 -11.24 -18.23 -16.45
CA GLY A 20 -11.34 -19.43 -17.29
C GLY A 20 -12.71 -19.58 -17.95
N SER A 21 -13.34 -20.75 -17.78
CA SER A 21 -14.63 -21.10 -18.41
C SER A 21 -15.86 -20.87 -17.52
N ARG A 22 -15.74 -20.09 -16.43
CA ARG A 22 -16.86 -19.79 -15.53
C ARG A 22 -17.97 -19.04 -16.28
N ARG A 23 -19.23 -19.45 -16.10
CA ARG A 23 -20.39 -18.86 -16.78
C ARG A 23 -21.50 -18.40 -15.84
N LEU A 24 -21.72 -19.12 -14.74
CA LEU A 24 -22.71 -18.76 -13.72
C LEU A 24 -22.07 -18.93 -12.34
N SER A 25 -22.02 -17.86 -11.56
CA SER A 25 -21.61 -17.92 -10.15
C SER A 25 -22.83 -18.18 -9.27
N TYR A 26 -22.67 -18.99 -8.23
CA TYR A 26 -23.70 -19.22 -7.22
C TYR A 26 -23.12 -19.28 -5.81
N ILE A 27 -23.94 -18.88 -4.84
CA ILE A 27 -23.62 -18.87 -3.41
C ILE A 27 -24.85 -19.38 -2.66
N LEU A 28 -24.72 -20.54 -2.01
CA LEU A 28 -25.72 -21.11 -1.12
C LEU A 28 -25.31 -20.85 0.34
N TYR A 29 -26.11 -20.08 1.06
CA TYR A 29 -25.82 -19.68 2.43
C TYR A 29 -26.30 -20.73 3.44
N LEU A 30 -25.39 -21.08 4.35
CA LEU A 30 -25.60 -22.07 5.41
C LEU A 30 -25.34 -21.42 6.79
N THR A 31 -25.88 -20.22 7.01
CA THR A 31 -25.86 -19.55 8.31
C THR A 31 -26.72 -20.31 9.34
N ASP A 32 -26.65 -19.94 10.63
CA ASP A 32 -27.42 -20.60 11.67
C ASP A 32 -28.94 -20.58 11.37
N PRO A 33 -29.62 -21.74 11.24
CA PRO A 33 -31.04 -21.80 10.95
C PRO A 33 -31.93 -21.38 12.14
N ASP A 34 -31.42 -21.50 13.38
CA ASP A 34 -32.14 -21.18 14.62
C ASP A 34 -31.89 -19.73 15.05
N GLN A 35 -30.78 -19.11 14.60
CA GLN A 35 -30.46 -17.71 14.82
C GLN A 35 -30.30 -16.96 13.47
N PRO A 36 -31.39 -16.37 12.94
CA PRO A 36 -31.35 -15.65 11.67
C PRO A 36 -30.29 -14.55 11.64
N TRP A 37 -29.54 -14.49 10.55
CA TRP A 37 -28.53 -13.47 10.30
C TRP A 37 -29.12 -12.07 10.30
N GLN A 38 -28.42 -11.12 10.93
CA GLN A 38 -28.82 -9.71 10.98
C GLN A 38 -27.96 -8.90 10.02
N ALA A 39 -28.54 -7.91 9.34
CA ALA A 39 -27.80 -7.07 8.39
C ALA A 39 -26.66 -6.30 9.07
N GLU A 40 -26.83 -5.96 10.34
CA GLU A 40 -25.85 -5.25 11.17
C GLU A 40 -24.62 -6.10 11.52
N TRP A 41 -24.62 -7.39 11.20
CA TRP A 41 -23.45 -8.26 11.33
C TRP A 41 -22.53 -8.23 10.11
N GLY A 42 -22.91 -7.50 9.06
CA GLY A 42 -22.18 -7.45 7.80
C GLY A 42 -22.28 -8.78 7.04
N GLY A 43 -21.26 -9.15 6.27
CA GLY A 43 -21.25 -10.39 5.49
C GLY A 43 -22.20 -10.38 4.28
N ALA A 44 -22.76 -9.24 3.90
CA ALA A 44 -23.64 -9.14 2.75
C ALA A 44 -22.91 -9.34 1.42
N LEU A 45 -23.61 -9.90 0.43
CA LEU A 45 -23.19 -9.83 -0.97
C LEU A 45 -23.54 -8.43 -1.49
N ARG A 46 -22.54 -7.62 -1.87
CA ARG A 46 -22.77 -6.28 -2.43
C ARG A 46 -22.49 -6.26 -3.93
N LEU A 47 -23.33 -5.57 -4.70
CA LEU A 47 -23.20 -5.46 -6.16
C LEU A 47 -22.91 -4.02 -6.58
N TYR A 48 -21.95 -3.86 -7.49
CA TYR A 48 -21.47 -2.57 -7.97
C TYR A 48 -22.02 -2.28 -9.36
N PRO A 49 -22.69 -1.14 -9.57
CA PRO A 49 -23.17 -0.76 -10.89
C PRO A 49 -21.99 -0.33 -11.77
N THR A 50 -22.10 -0.55 -13.07
CA THR A 50 -21.13 -0.10 -14.06
C THR A 50 -21.73 0.99 -14.95
N THR A 51 -20.86 1.84 -15.48
CA THR A 51 -21.25 2.88 -16.44
C THR A 51 -20.39 2.78 -17.69
N THR A 52 -21.02 2.93 -18.86
CA THR A 52 -20.32 2.94 -20.13
C THR A 52 -19.68 4.30 -20.39
N LYS A 53 -18.41 4.29 -20.73
CA LYS A 53 -17.59 5.45 -21.14
C LYS A 53 -16.89 5.15 -22.47
N LYS A 54 -16.27 6.17 -23.06
CA LYS A 54 -15.53 6.04 -24.33
C LYS A 54 -14.03 6.04 -24.07
N ASP A 55 -13.29 5.06 -24.56
CA ASP A 55 -11.83 5.10 -24.48
C ASP A 55 -11.23 6.11 -25.48
N ALA A 56 -9.89 6.20 -25.53
CA ALA A 56 -9.17 7.10 -26.45
C ALA A 56 -9.46 6.82 -27.93
N ASN A 57 -9.88 5.61 -28.28
CA ASN A 57 -10.22 5.19 -29.64
C ASN A 57 -11.71 5.38 -29.96
N GLY A 58 -12.52 5.78 -28.98
CA GLY A 58 -13.97 5.97 -29.12
C GLY A 58 -14.80 4.69 -28.91
N ASP A 59 -14.17 3.62 -28.45
CA ASP A 59 -14.83 2.35 -28.14
C ASP A 59 -15.44 2.37 -26.73
N ASP A 60 -16.45 1.54 -26.50
CA ASP A 60 -17.12 1.45 -25.20
C ASP A 60 -16.26 0.70 -24.17
N VAL A 61 -16.06 1.31 -23.01
CA VAL A 61 -15.43 0.71 -21.83
C VAL A 61 -16.39 0.83 -20.63
N LEU A 62 -16.47 -0.23 -19.83
CA LEU A 62 -17.32 -0.29 -18.65
C LEU A 62 -16.50 0.04 -17.41
N ILE A 63 -16.98 1.03 -16.65
CA ILE A 63 -16.30 1.52 -15.44
C ILE A 63 -17.19 1.24 -14.23
N PRO A 64 -16.75 0.42 -13.26
CA PRO A 64 -17.49 0.20 -12.03
C PRO A 64 -17.50 1.45 -11.14
N SER A 65 -18.67 1.71 -10.56
CA SER A 65 -18.84 2.72 -9.52
C SER A 65 -18.05 2.32 -8.27
N PRO A 66 -17.41 3.26 -7.55
CA PRO A 66 -16.85 3.00 -6.22
C PRO A 66 -17.95 2.73 -5.17
N ASP A 67 -19.19 3.17 -5.41
CA ASP A 67 -20.32 2.93 -4.52
C ASP A 67 -21.11 1.68 -4.98
N TYR A 68 -21.40 0.77 -4.05
CA TYR A 68 -22.33 -0.33 -4.30
C TYR A 68 -23.78 0.17 -4.38
N SER A 69 -24.63 -0.55 -5.11
CA SER A 69 -26.04 -0.19 -5.29
C SER A 69 -27.02 -1.16 -4.65
N LEU A 70 -26.58 -2.39 -4.38
CA LEU A 70 -27.37 -3.44 -3.74
C LEU A 70 -26.52 -4.14 -2.69
N SER A 71 -27.12 -4.44 -1.54
CA SER A 71 -26.53 -5.23 -0.46
C SER A 71 -27.54 -6.29 -0.02
N ILE A 72 -27.12 -7.56 -0.02
CA ILE A 72 -27.98 -8.71 0.27
C ILE A 72 -27.38 -9.48 1.45
N PRO A 73 -27.92 -9.31 2.67
CA PRO A 73 -27.52 -10.11 3.82
C PRO A 73 -27.80 -11.60 3.59
N PRO A 74 -26.92 -12.51 4.04
CA PRO A 74 -27.10 -13.94 3.87
C PRO A 74 -28.20 -14.48 4.78
N ALA A 75 -28.97 -15.46 4.32
CA ALA A 75 -29.95 -16.17 5.15
C ALA A 75 -29.83 -17.69 4.95
N PHE A 76 -30.13 -18.48 5.98
CA PHE A 76 -30.05 -19.93 5.89
C PHE A 76 -30.88 -20.45 4.71
N ASN A 77 -30.28 -21.31 3.89
CA ASN A 77 -30.89 -21.93 2.72
C ASN A 77 -31.35 -20.93 1.64
N GLN A 78 -30.75 -19.74 1.61
CA GLN A 78 -30.88 -18.79 0.50
C GLN A 78 -29.81 -19.07 -0.56
N LEU A 79 -30.21 -19.05 -1.83
CA LEU A 79 -29.32 -19.17 -2.98
C LEU A 79 -29.27 -17.84 -3.74
N SER A 80 -28.08 -17.25 -3.87
CA SER A 80 -27.80 -16.14 -4.79
C SER A 80 -27.04 -16.69 -6.00
N PHE A 81 -27.36 -16.20 -7.20
CA PHE A 81 -26.63 -16.55 -8.42
C PHE A 81 -26.71 -15.41 -9.44
N PHE A 82 -25.69 -15.32 -10.28
CA PHE A 82 -25.61 -14.34 -11.37
C PHE A 82 -24.71 -14.85 -12.48
N THR A 83 -24.95 -14.34 -13.69
CA THR A 83 -24.11 -14.64 -14.86
C THR A 83 -22.75 -13.96 -14.68
N VAL A 84 -21.67 -14.67 -14.99
CA VAL A 84 -20.32 -14.10 -15.03
C VAL A 84 -20.20 -13.26 -16.31
N GLN A 85 -19.96 -11.96 -16.14
CA GLN A 85 -19.94 -10.99 -17.23
C GLN A 85 -18.68 -10.11 -17.13
N PRO A 86 -17.71 -10.26 -18.07
CA PRO A 86 -16.50 -9.45 -18.12
C PRO A 86 -16.77 -7.95 -18.00
N GLY A 87 -16.25 -7.33 -16.95
CA GLY A 87 -16.42 -5.90 -16.70
C GLY A 87 -17.80 -5.45 -16.24
N GLU A 88 -18.72 -6.37 -15.88
CA GLU A 88 -20.07 -6.02 -15.38
C GLU A 88 -20.41 -6.68 -14.03
N SER A 89 -20.04 -7.94 -13.81
CA SER A 89 -20.48 -8.72 -12.62
C SER A 89 -19.70 -8.39 -11.34
N PHE A 90 -19.37 -7.11 -11.13
CA PHE A 90 -18.61 -6.66 -9.97
C PHE A 90 -19.40 -6.82 -8.66
N HIS A 91 -18.81 -7.54 -7.72
CA HIS A 91 -19.40 -7.82 -6.42
C HIS A 91 -18.33 -8.06 -5.36
N ASP A 92 -18.75 -8.05 -4.10
CA ASP A 92 -17.87 -8.32 -2.96
C ASP A 92 -18.63 -9.05 -1.83
N VAL A 93 -17.88 -9.45 -0.79
CA VAL A 93 -18.44 -9.88 0.49
C VAL A 93 -18.05 -8.84 1.54
N GLU A 94 -19.04 -8.10 2.00
CA GLU A 94 -18.90 -7.16 3.12
C GLU A 94 -18.27 -7.85 4.32
N GLU A 95 -17.42 -7.13 5.05
CA GLU A 95 -16.81 -7.63 6.28
C GLU A 95 -17.87 -8.19 7.23
N VAL A 96 -17.61 -9.37 7.79
CA VAL A 96 -18.38 -9.85 8.94
C VAL A 96 -17.89 -9.08 10.16
N TYR A 97 -18.70 -8.15 10.65
CA TYR A 97 -18.25 -7.23 11.70
C TYR A 97 -18.03 -7.97 13.02
N HIS A 98 -17.14 -7.44 13.86
CA HIS A 98 -17.02 -7.88 15.25
C HIS A 98 -18.28 -7.51 16.06
N PRO A 99 -18.64 -8.30 17.08
CA PRO A 99 -19.65 -7.92 18.06
C PRO A 99 -19.30 -6.59 18.72
N LYS A 100 -20.31 -5.72 18.86
CA LYS A 100 -20.14 -4.47 19.61
C LYS A 100 -19.90 -4.77 21.09
N ASP A 101 -19.31 -3.84 21.83
CA ASP A 101 -18.99 -4.03 23.26
C ASP A 101 -20.19 -4.35 24.16
N ASN A 102 -21.40 -3.97 23.72
CA ASN A 102 -22.64 -4.25 24.41
C ASN A 102 -23.31 -5.57 23.98
N GLU A 103 -22.71 -6.33 23.07
CA GLU A 103 -23.19 -7.63 22.59
C GLU A 103 -22.45 -8.80 23.25
N ASP A 104 -23.08 -9.98 23.20
CA ASP A 104 -22.53 -11.21 23.77
C ASP A 104 -21.39 -11.76 22.91
N LYS A 105 -20.15 -11.46 23.30
CA LYS A 105 -18.92 -11.92 22.62
C LYS A 105 -18.74 -13.45 22.66
N SER A 106 -19.54 -14.20 23.43
CA SER A 106 -19.50 -15.67 23.40
C SER A 106 -20.16 -16.26 22.14
N LYS A 107 -21.00 -15.48 21.46
CA LYS A 107 -21.66 -15.89 20.21
C LYS A 107 -20.84 -15.44 19.01
N LYS A 108 -20.03 -16.36 18.49
CA LYS A 108 -19.26 -16.12 17.26
C LYS A 108 -20.19 -15.93 16.06
N ARG A 109 -19.90 -14.92 15.24
CA ARG A 109 -20.56 -14.72 13.94
C ARG A 109 -19.89 -15.60 12.89
N VAL A 110 -20.59 -16.63 12.43
CA VAL A 110 -20.07 -17.61 11.47
C VAL A 110 -20.92 -17.59 10.20
N ARG A 111 -20.42 -16.97 9.15
CA ARG A 111 -21.05 -16.96 7.82
C ARG A 111 -20.47 -18.09 6.97
N MET A 112 -21.14 -19.23 6.99
CA MET A 112 -20.80 -20.36 6.12
C MET A 112 -21.56 -20.26 4.78
N ALA A 113 -20.87 -20.51 3.68
CA ALA A 113 -21.48 -20.61 2.36
C ALA A 113 -20.81 -21.70 1.50
N ILE A 114 -21.61 -22.33 0.64
CA ILE A 114 -21.12 -23.15 -0.47
C ILE A 114 -21.17 -22.26 -1.71
N SER A 115 -20.01 -21.92 -2.28
CA SER A 115 -19.92 -21.20 -3.54
C SER A 115 -19.39 -22.08 -4.66
N GLY A 116 -19.69 -21.71 -5.89
CA GLY A 116 -19.13 -22.37 -7.05
C GLY A 116 -19.59 -21.75 -8.35
N TRP A 117 -19.09 -22.35 -9.43
CA TRP A 117 -19.40 -21.91 -10.78
C TRP A 117 -19.93 -23.07 -11.60
N PHE A 118 -20.91 -22.78 -12.46
CA PHE A 118 -21.17 -23.60 -13.64
C PHE A 118 -20.32 -23.08 -14.77
N HIS A 119 -19.71 -23.99 -15.51
CA HIS A 119 -18.82 -23.70 -16.61
C HIS A 119 -19.56 -23.76 -17.95
N ILE A 120 -18.92 -23.25 -19.00
CA ILE A 120 -19.36 -23.48 -20.38
C ILE A 120 -19.39 -25.00 -20.63
N PRO A 121 -20.44 -25.54 -21.29
CA PRO A 121 -20.50 -26.96 -21.63
C PRO A 121 -19.24 -27.40 -22.39
N GLN A 122 -18.74 -28.58 -22.08
CA GLN A 122 -17.53 -29.17 -22.64
C GLN A 122 -17.84 -30.09 -23.83
N GLU A 123 -16.83 -30.51 -24.59
CA GLU A 123 -17.04 -31.39 -25.74
C GLU A 123 -17.80 -32.67 -25.35
N GLY A 124 -18.93 -32.92 -26.01
CA GLY A 124 -19.82 -34.05 -25.72
C GLY A 124 -20.97 -33.75 -24.76
N GLU A 125 -21.00 -32.57 -24.14
CA GLU A 125 -22.12 -32.11 -23.32
C GLU A 125 -23.20 -31.40 -24.15
N ASP A 126 -24.43 -31.37 -23.62
CA ASP A 126 -25.54 -30.67 -24.25
C ASP A 126 -25.30 -29.15 -24.28
N GLY A 127 -25.48 -28.54 -25.45
CA GLY A 127 -25.20 -27.12 -25.65
C GLY A 127 -23.72 -26.75 -25.82
N TYR A 128 -22.82 -27.73 -26.06
CA TYR A 128 -21.43 -27.43 -26.43
C TYR A 128 -21.34 -26.66 -27.75
N GLU A 129 -20.53 -25.59 -27.74
CA GLU A 129 -20.21 -24.77 -28.91
C GLU A 129 -18.69 -24.74 -29.09
N ALA A 130 -18.18 -25.37 -30.15
CA ALA A 130 -16.75 -25.37 -30.46
C ALA A 130 -16.21 -23.94 -30.66
N GLY A 131 -15.12 -23.61 -29.97
CA GLY A 131 -14.50 -22.29 -30.05
C GLY A 131 -15.10 -21.23 -29.11
N LEU A 132 -16.09 -21.57 -28.27
CA LEU A 132 -16.75 -20.59 -27.40
C LEU A 132 -15.88 -20.23 -26.18
N GLU A 133 -15.20 -21.21 -25.61
CA GLU A 133 -14.30 -21.01 -24.46
C GLU A 133 -13.12 -20.11 -24.86
N GLU A 134 -12.49 -20.36 -26.00
CA GLU A 134 -11.40 -19.54 -26.52
C GLU A 134 -11.87 -18.10 -26.82
N LYS A 135 -13.04 -17.93 -27.43
CA LYS A 135 -13.60 -16.58 -27.70
C LYS A 135 -13.91 -15.80 -26.43
N LEU A 136 -14.37 -16.46 -25.38
CA LEU A 136 -14.66 -15.81 -24.10
C LEU A 136 -13.38 -15.50 -23.33
N ALA A 137 -12.40 -16.41 -23.37
CA ALA A 137 -11.06 -16.17 -22.82
C ALA A 137 -10.40 -14.98 -23.52
N GLU A 138 -10.43 -14.89 -24.85
CA GLU A 138 -9.92 -13.74 -25.62
C GLU A 138 -10.60 -12.43 -25.22
N ARG A 139 -11.93 -12.42 -25.03
CA ARG A 139 -12.64 -11.21 -24.61
C ARG A 139 -12.30 -10.78 -23.18
N SER A 140 -12.14 -11.75 -22.28
CA SER A 140 -11.75 -11.51 -20.88
C SER A 140 -10.33 -10.96 -20.80
N SER A 141 -9.38 -11.63 -21.46
CA SER A 141 -7.98 -11.23 -21.47
C SER A 141 -7.78 -9.89 -22.14
N LEU A 142 -8.49 -9.60 -23.24
CA LEU A 142 -8.46 -8.27 -23.87
C LEU A 142 -9.00 -7.16 -22.97
N ALA A 143 -10.09 -7.41 -22.22
CA ALA A 143 -10.65 -6.40 -21.33
C ALA A 143 -9.74 -6.12 -20.11
N GLN A 144 -9.04 -7.15 -19.63
CA GLN A 144 -8.20 -7.09 -18.43
C GLN A 144 -6.76 -6.64 -18.71
N LEU A 145 -6.15 -7.09 -19.81
CA LEU A 145 -4.75 -6.79 -20.16
C LEU A 145 -4.56 -5.43 -20.85
N GLN A 146 -5.58 -4.87 -21.49
CA GLN A 146 -5.39 -3.66 -22.31
C GLN A 146 -5.42 -2.34 -21.51
N GLY A 147 -5.67 -2.36 -20.20
CA GLY A 147 -5.69 -1.13 -19.37
C GLY A 147 -6.64 -0.04 -19.91
N ARG A 148 -7.63 -0.40 -20.73
CA ARG A 148 -8.45 0.56 -21.50
C ARG A 148 -9.30 1.45 -20.60
N GLY A 149 -9.61 0.96 -19.40
CA GLY A 149 -10.32 1.70 -18.37
C GLY A 149 -9.42 2.61 -17.55
N ASP A 150 -8.10 2.45 -17.61
CA ASP A 150 -7.17 3.05 -16.66
C ASP A 150 -7.16 4.58 -16.73
N ILE A 151 -7.53 5.16 -17.87
CA ILE A 151 -7.74 6.61 -18.03
C ILE A 151 -8.88 7.17 -17.15
N TYR A 152 -9.75 6.31 -16.63
CA TYR A 152 -10.88 6.66 -15.76
C TYR A 152 -10.63 6.33 -14.29
N ASP A 153 -9.55 5.61 -14.00
CA ASP A 153 -9.10 5.33 -12.64
C ASP A 153 -8.80 6.65 -11.94
N LEU A 154 -9.02 6.71 -10.62
CA LEU A 154 -8.65 7.86 -9.82
C LEU A 154 -7.96 7.38 -8.55
N PRO A 155 -6.93 8.11 -8.07
CA PRO A 155 -6.31 9.28 -8.70
C PRO A 155 -5.57 8.94 -10.01
N GLN A 156 -5.52 9.90 -10.93
CA GLN A 156 -4.61 9.84 -12.08
C GLN A 156 -3.25 10.43 -11.64
N PRO A 157 -2.11 9.85 -12.07
CA PRO A 157 -0.79 10.40 -11.79
C PRO A 157 -0.68 11.86 -12.23
N LYS A 158 -0.11 12.71 -11.37
CA LYS A 158 0.10 14.13 -11.63
C LYS A 158 1.54 14.53 -11.30
N THR A 159 2.46 13.88 -11.98
CA THR A 159 3.90 14.12 -11.87
C THR A 159 4.24 15.58 -12.22
N VAL A 160 5.00 16.23 -11.36
CA VAL A 160 5.58 17.55 -11.57
C VAL A 160 7.08 17.39 -11.71
N GLU A 161 7.61 17.81 -12.85
CA GLU A 161 9.06 17.86 -13.10
C GLU A 161 9.71 18.98 -12.28
N CYS A 162 10.85 18.67 -11.68
CA CYS A 162 11.68 19.62 -10.98
C CYS A 162 12.57 20.38 -11.96
N GLU A 163 12.67 21.70 -11.81
CA GLU A 163 13.57 22.51 -12.66
C GLU A 163 15.04 22.06 -12.48
N ASN A 164 15.78 21.92 -13.59
CA ASN A 164 17.23 21.69 -13.61
C ASN A 164 17.92 23.03 -13.32
N GLU A 165 18.63 23.14 -12.20
CA GLU A 165 19.33 24.38 -11.83
C GLU A 165 20.67 24.52 -12.60
N ASP A 166 21.25 23.42 -13.07
CA ASP A 166 22.51 23.41 -13.85
C ASP A 166 22.36 23.94 -15.29
N GLU A 167 21.14 23.90 -15.85
CA GLU A 167 20.85 24.40 -17.21
C GLU A 167 20.66 25.92 -17.27
N GLN A 168 20.66 26.62 -16.13
CA GLN A 168 20.59 28.08 -16.07
C GLN A 168 21.97 28.73 -16.08
N GLN A 169 22.87 28.29 -16.97
CA GLN A 169 23.98 29.15 -17.40
C GLN A 169 23.47 30.10 -18.50
N PRO A 170 23.47 31.42 -18.31
CA PRO A 170 23.30 32.33 -19.42
C PRO A 170 24.53 32.24 -20.32
N GLU A 171 24.35 31.94 -21.61
CA GLU A 171 25.41 32.09 -22.58
C GLU A 171 26.03 33.50 -22.46
N GLU A 172 27.28 33.57 -22.00
CA GLU A 172 28.05 34.81 -21.84
C GLU A 172 28.34 35.43 -23.21
N GLY A 173 27.38 36.21 -23.70
CA GLY A 173 27.50 37.06 -24.88
C GLY A 173 27.34 38.54 -24.53
N GLY A 174 28.07 39.07 -23.53
CA GLY A 174 27.87 40.48 -23.15
C GLY A 174 28.95 41.11 -22.28
N LYS A 175 29.96 41.72 -22.91
CA LYS A 175 30.94 42.60 -22.25
C LYS A 175 30.26 43.75 -21.50
N GLY A 176 30.24 43.70 -20.17
CA GLY A 176 29.80 44.82 -19.32
C GLY A 176 30.50 44.83 -17.97
N LYS A 177 31.48 45.72 -17.78
CA LYS A 177 32.15 45.95 -16.48
C LYS A 177 31.16 46.51 -15.45
N GLY A 178 30.93 45.81 -14.33
CA GLY A 178 30.24 46.40 -13.19
C GLY A 178 30.05 45.48 -11.98
N LYS A 179 30.94 45.63 -10.99
CA LYS A 179 30.80 45.35 -9.54
C LYS A 179 30.13 44.03 -9.11
N ALA A 180 31.00 43.14 -8.62
CA ALA A 180 30.76 42.02 -7.71
C ALA A 180 29.42 42.06 -6.95
N LYS A 181 28.46 41.26 -7.42
CA LYS A 181 27.66 40.42 -6.54
C LYS A 181 28.42 39.10 -6.43
N VAL A 182 28.57 38.60 -5.22
CA VAL A 182 28.95 37.21 -5.00
C VAL A 182 27.80 36.40 -5.58
N GLU A 183 28.05 35.78 -6.72
CA GLU A 183 27.21 34.70 -7.23
C GLU A 183 27.42 33.55 -6.24
N GLU A 184 26.38 33.20 -5.49
CA GLU A 184 26.34 31.94 -4.77
C GLU A 184 26.30 30.86 -5.84
N GLU A 185 27.39 30.12 -5.97
CA GLU A 185 27.41 28.86 -6.73
C GLU A 185 26.26 27.98 -6.23
N PRO A 186 25.55 27.25 -7.12
CA PRO A 186 24.58 26.25 -6.69
C PRO A 186 25.34 25.15 -5.96
N THR A 187 25.42 25.27 -4.64
CA THR A 187 26.01 24.25 -3.78
C THR A 187 24.89 23.33 -3.29
N PRO A 188 25.16 22.02 -3.16
CA PRO A 188 24.24 21.07 -2.51
C PRO A 188 24.06 21.37 -1.01
N GLU A 189 24.80 22.33 -0.45
CA GLU A 189 24.70 22.75 0.94
C GLU A 189 23.38 23.49 1.23
N PHE A 190 22.85 23.28 2.43
CA PHE A 190 21.66 23.98 2.91
C PHE A 190 21.94 25.46 3.15
N THR A 191 21.08 26.33 2.62
CA THR A 191 21.08 27.74 3.00
C THR A 191 20.44 27.96 4.37
N GLU A 192 20.73 29.08 5.03
CA GLU A 192 20.04 29.45 6.28
C GLU A 192 18.52 29.54 6.07
N SER A 193 18.07 29.97 4.89
CA SER A 193 16.65 29.99 4.52
C SER A 193 16.03 28.60 4.39
N ASP A 194 16.78 27.61 3.87
CA ASP A 194 16.29 26.24 3.74
C ASP A 194 16.02 25.65 5.14
N LEU A 195 16.99 25.77 6.05
CA LEU A 195 16.85 25.28 7.43
C LEU A 195 15.75 26.04 8.20
N ALA A 196 15.67 27.37 8.04
CA ALA A 196 14.63 28.18 8.67
C ALA A 196 13.21 27.84 8.17
N PHE A 197 13.09 27.33 6.93
CA PHE A 197 11.84 26.81 6.40
C PHE A 197 11.55 25.41 6.96
N LEU A 198 12.50 24.47 6.84
CA LEU A 198 12.32 23.07 7.24
C LEU A 198 12.00 22.91 8.72
N ILE A 199 12.65 23.69 9.59
CA ILE A 199 12.44 23.61 11.05
C ILE A 199 11.02 24.00 11.49
N GLN A 200 10.23 24.62 10.61
CA GLN A 200 8.81 24.89 10.87
C GLN A 200 7.96 23.62 10.83
N TYR A 201 8.40 22.62 10.06
CA TYR A 201 7.65 21.40 9.76
C TYR A 201 8.31 20.14 10.29
N ILE A 202 9.63 19.99 10.12
CA ILE A 202 10.40 18.78 10.44
C ILE A 202 11.00 18.91 11.84
N ALA A 203 11.08 17.79 12.57
CA ALA A 203 11.74 17.74 13.86
C ALA A 203 13.23 18.13 13.72
N PRO A 204 13.76 19.04 14.56
CA PRO A 204 15.13 19.55 14.40
C PRO A 204 16.23 18.48 14.42
N SER A 205 15.98 17.32 15.05
CA SER A 205 16.91 16.18 15.08
C SER A 205 17.21 15.62 13.69
N TYR A 206 16.27 15.69 12.74
CA TYR A 206 16.47 15.22 11.37
C TYR A 206 17.19 16.23 10.46
N LEU A 207 17.52 17.41 10.99
CA LEU A 207 18.19 18.48 10.23
C LEU A 207 19.66 18.65 10.65
N THR A 208 20.18 17.76 11.50
CA THR A 208 21.59 17.78 11.92
C THR A 208 22.45 16.91 10.99
N PRO A 209 23.68 17.34 10.65
CA PRO A 209 24.57 16.59 9.76
C PRO A 209 24.78 15.13 10.18
N ASP A 210 25.07 14.89 11.46
CA ASP A 210 25.35 13.55 12.00
C ASP A 210 24.21 12.54 11.73
N ILE A 211 22.96 12.98 11.94
CA ILE A 211 21.77 12.13 11.71
C ILE A 211 21.49 11.97 10.21
N ALA A 212 21.79 12.98 9.39
CA ALA A 212 21.65 12.86 7.94
C ALA A 212 22.64 11.85 7.35
N GLU A 213 23.88 11.82 7.85
CA GLU A 213 24.90 10.84 7.46
C GLU A 213 24.49 9.42 7.86
N GLU A 214 24.01 9.22 9.10
CA GLU A 214 23.49 7.94 9.57
C GLU A 214 22.29 7.43 8.74
N MET A 215 21.35 8.32 8.40
CA MET A 215 20.22 7.97 7.55
C MET A 215 20.67 7.62 6.13
N SER A 216 21.63 8.36 5.56
CA SER A 216 22.17 8.05 4.24
C SER A 216 22.86 6.68 4.21
N GLU A 217 23.68 6.36 5.21
CA GLU A 217 24.33 5.05 5.33
C GLU A 217 23.30 3.92 5.47
N THR A 218 22.29 4.12 6.31
CA THR A 218 21.19 3.14 6.49
C THR A 218 20.45 2.93 5.17
N PHE A 219 20.10 4.00 4.47
CA PHE A 219 19.37 3.91 3.20
C PHE A 219 20.19 3.23 2.10
N SER A 220 21.49 3.49 2.01
CA SER A 220 22.38 2.80 1.05
C SER A 220 22.45 1.28 1.30
N ASN A 221 22.29 0.84 2.55
CA ASN A 221 22.32 -0.59 2.91
C ASN A 221 20.96 -1.27 2.76
N GLU A 222 19.87 -0.59 3.15
CA GLU A 222 18.54 -1.20 3.29
C GLU A 222 17.56 -0.79 2.19
N SER A 223 17.89 0.21 1.36
CA SER A 223 16.98 0.83 0.38
C SER A 223 15.67 1.36 0.99
N CYS A 224 15.61 1.50 2.32
CA CYS A 224 14.47 2.02 3.03
C CYS A 224 14.88 2.75 4.32
N LEU A 225 14.00 3.62 4.80
CA LEU A 225 14.10 4.33 6.07
C LEU A 225 12.74 4.35 6.76
N SER A 226 12.74 4.30 8.09
CA SER A 226 11.57 4.51 8.94
C SER A 226 11.91 5.52 10.03
N LEU A 227 11.32 6.72 9.94
CA LEU A 227 11.57 7.84 10.84
C LEU A 227 10.38 8.08 11.75
N GLU A 228 10.62 7.99 13.06
CA GLU A 228 9.62 8.24 14.08
C GLU A 228 9.55 9.72 14.48
N ARG A 229 8.35 10.22 14.77
CA ARG A 229 8.12 11.61 15.17
C ARG A 229 8.72 12.62 14.17
N PHE A 230 8.58 12.33 12.87
CA PHE A 230 9.18 13.10 11.77
C PHE A 230 8.84 14.60 11.80
N LEU A 231 7.55 14.94 11.93
CA LEU A 231 7.09 16.32 12.04
C LEU A 231 7.45 16.93 13.40
N SER A 232 7.78 18.21 13.40
CA SER A 232 7.98 19.01 14.60
C SER A 232 6.74 18.93 15.51
N GLU A 233 6.95 18.90 16.83
CA GLU A 233 5.85 18.73 17.80
C GLU A 233 4.75 19.77 17.62
N LYS A 234 5.14 21.02 17.30
CA LYS A 234 4.21 22.11 17.03
C LYS A 234 3.35 21.85 15.80
N PHE A 235 3.95 21.42 14.70
CA PHE A 235 3.22 21.16 13.46
C PHE A 235 2.40 19.87 13.55
N ALA A 236 2.98 18.80 14.10
CA ALA A 236 2.29 17.54 14.38
C ALA A 236 1.02 17.76 15.22
N THR A 237 1.07 18.60 16.26
CA THR A 237 -0.12 18.93 17.09
C THR A 237 -1.23 19.58 16.27
N ARG A 238 -0.88 20.48 15.33
CA ARG A 238 -1.87 21.10 14.42
C ARG A 238 -2.51 20.08 13.50
N VAL A 239 -1.70 19.21 12.90
CA VAL A 239 -2.17 18.11 12.04
C VAL A 239 -3.09 17.18 12.82
N ARG A 240 -2.71 16.81 14.05
CA ARG A 240 -3.52 15.93 14.92
C ARG A 240 -4.89 16.52 15.21
N THR A 241 -4.91 17.80 15.61
CA THR A 241 -6.15 18.52 15.90
C THR A 241 -7.07 18.53 14.68
N TYR A 242 -6.50 18.81 13.49
CA TYR A 242 -7.27 18.79 12.25
C TYR A 242 -7.84 17.40 11.94
N ILE A 243 -7.03 16.33 12.02
CA ILE A 243 -7.48 14.96 11.74
C ILE A 243 -8.57 14.54 12.72
N GLU A 244 -8.37 14.74 14.03
CA GLU A 244 -9.37 14.42 15.05
C GLU A 244 -10.69 15.19 14.85
N GLU A 245 -10.63 16.45 14.38
CA GLU A 245 -11.82 17.21 13.98
C GLU A 245 -12.53 16.62 12.74
N GLN A 246 -11.79 16.06 11.77
CA GLN A 246 -12.37 15.41 10.59
C GLN A 246 -12.91 14.01 10.88
N GLU A 247 -12.30 13.27 11.81
CA GLU A 247 -12.80 11.97 12.31
C GLU A 247 -14.16 12.14 13.01
N ASN A 248 -14.34 13.23 13.74
CA ASN A 248 -15.59 13.53 14.45
C ASN A 248 -16.77 13.94 13.53
N LYS A 249 -16.52 14.16 12.24
CA LYS A 249 -17.56 14.52 11.26
C LYS A 249 -18.06 13.26 10.54
N SER A 250 -19.38 13.13 10.43
CA SER A 250 -19.98 12.09 9.59
C SER A 250 -19.72 12.38 8.12
N LEU A 251 -19.17 11.41 7.40
CA LEU A 251 -19.04 11.49 5.94
C LEU A 251 -20.36 11.09 5.25
N PRO A 252 -20.69 11.72 4.11
CA PRO A 252 -21.77 11.26 3.24
C PRO A 252 -21.56 9.82 2.74
N LYS A 253 -22.64 9.16 2.30
CA LYS A 253 -22.57 7.76 1.86
C LYS A 253 -22.08 7.59 0.43
N SER A 254 -22.41 8.52 -0.47
CA SER A 254 -22.03 8.43 -1.88
C SER A 254 -20.75 9.21 -2.15
N SER A 255 -19.98 8.71 -3.12
CA SER A 255 -18.72 9.29 -3.55
C SER A 255 -18.88 10.73 -4.06
N ASP A 256 -19.96 11.01 -4.79
CA ASP A 256 -20.26 12.34 -5.32
C ASP A 256 -20.59 13.35 -4.21
N GLU A 257 -21.33 12.93 -3.17
CA GLU A 257 -21.66 13.79 -2.03
C GLU A 257 -20.43 14.10 -1.18
N ILE A 258 -19.51 13.12 -1.03
CA ILE A 258 -18.23 13.33 -0.33
C ILE A 258 -17.44 14.44 -1.04
N LEU A 259 -17.25 14.32 -2.36
CA LEU A 259 -16.54 15.34 -3.15
C LEU A 259 -17.18 16.72 -2.98
N ALA A 260 -18.50 16.80 -3.10
CA ALA A 260 -19.21 18.07 -3.02
C ALA A 260 -19.12 18.74 -1.63
N GLN A 261 -19.02 17.96 -0.55
CA GLN A 261 -19.09 18.49 0.83
C GLN A 261 -17.71 18.67 1.48
N THR A 262 -16.73 17.84 1.14
CA THR A 262 -15.43 17.81 1.83
C THR A 262 -14.25 18.22 0.94
N GLY A 263 -14.42 18.18 -0.39
CA GLY A 263 -13.32 18.34 -1.33
C GLY A 263 -12.38 17.14 -1.40
N TRP A 264 -12.72 16.00 -0.77
CA TRP A 264 -12.03 14.72 -0.93
C TRP A 264 -12.69 13.89 -2.02
N THR A 265 -11.90 13.20 -2.83
CA THR A 265 -12.41 12.31 -3.89
C THR A 265 -12.27 10.86 -3.48
N VAL A 266 -13.22 9.99 -3.86
CA VAL A 266 -13.07 8.54 -3.66
C VAL A 266 -12.28 7.94 -4.82
N ALA A 267 -11.18 7.25 -4.50
CA ALA A 267 -10.37 6.50 -5.44
C ALA A 267 -11.19 5.36 -6.07
N ARG A 268 -10.93 5.09 -7.34
CA ARG A 268 -11.64 4.10 -8.15
C ARG A 268 -10.68 3.52 -9.19
N PRO A 269 -10.96 2.32 -9.73
CA PRO A 269 -12.12 1.47 -9.49
C PRO A 269 -11.97 0.58 -8.25
N PRO A 270 -13.09 0.14 -7.63
CA PRO A 270 -13.04 -0.66 -6.40
C PRO A 270 -12.36 -2.01 -6.56
N HIS A 271 -12.29 -2.60 -7.76
CA HIS A 271 -11.53 -3.84 -7.98
C HIS A 271 -10.01 -3.65 -8.04
N LYS A 272 -9.51 -2.41 -7.89
CA LYS A 272 -8.08 -2.08 -7.74
C LYS A 272 -7.80 -1.37 -6.42
N GLN A 273 -8.63 -0.39 -6.10
CA GLN A 273 -8.41 0.48 -4.94
C GLN A 273 -9.69 1.23 -4.53
N ARG A 274 -9.76 1.61 -3.26
CA ARG A 274 -10.80 2.48 -2.73
C ARG A 274 -10.27 3.20 -1.49
N TYR A 275 -10.21 4.51 -1.51
CA TYR A 275 -9.83 5.38 -0.38
C TYR A 275 -10.23 6.82 -0.68
N LEU A 276 -10.26 7.69 0.32
CA LEU A 276 -10.41 9.13 0.08
C LEU A 276 -9.05 9.74 -0.24
N PHE A 277 -8.98 10.65 -1.20
CA PHE A 277 -7.75 11.35 -1.53
C PHE A 277 -7.89 12.85 -1.84
N GLN A 278 -6.78 13.56 -1.65
CA GLN A 278 -6.51 14.90 -2.18
C GLN A 278 -5.13 14.93 -2.84
N GLN A 279 -5.04 15.52 -4.03
CA GLN A 279 -3.79 15.64 -4.78
C GLN A 279 -3.17 17.03 -4.64
N HIS A 280 -1.85 17.10 -4.79
CA HIS A 280 -1.13 18.37 -4.88
C HIS A 280 -1.75 19.33 -5.92
N GLY A 281 -1.87 20.60 -5.53
CA GLY A 281 -2.38 21.67 -6.38
C GLY A 281 -3.89 21.61 -6.65
N THR A 282 -4.65 20.90 -5.81
CA THR A 282 -6.14 20.89 -5.84
C THR A 282 -6.78 21.85 -4.84
N ALA A 283 -6.00 22.51 -3.99
CA ALA A 283 -6.51 23.48 -3.03
C ALA A 283 -7.18 24.66 -3.74
N THR A 284 -8.48 24.86 -3.46
CA THR A 284 -9.29 25.96 -4.02
C THR A 284 -9.59 27.07 -3.01
N GLN A 285 -9.19 26.89 -1.75
CA GLN A 285 -9.49 27.79 -0.64
C GLN A 285 -8.31 28.69 -0.31
N ASP A 286 -8.59 29.93 0.09
CA ASP A 286 -7.57 30.92 0.50
C ASP A 286 -6.82 30.52 1.79
N GLN A 287 -7.39 29.63 2.60
CA GLN A 287 -6.77 29.08 3.81
C GLN A 287 -6.49 27.59 3.64
N LYS A 288 -5.21 27.22 3.66
CA LYS A 288 -4.76 25.82 3.61
C LYS A 288 -4.97 25.14 4.96
N SER A 289 -5.44 23.91 4.93
CA SER A 289 -5.39 23.00 6.08
C SER A 289 -3.95 22.52 6.32
N PRO A 290 -3.62 21.98 7.52
CA PRO A 290 -2.29 21.41 7.76
C PRO A 290 -1.90 20.28 6.78
N ILE A 291 -2.88 19.51 6.26
CA ILE A 291 -2.63 18.49 5.22
C ILE A 291 -2.27 19.15 3.88
N GLN A 292 -2.94 20.25 3.52
CA GLN A 292 -2.62 21.01 2.32
C GLN A 292 -1.28 21.75 2.45
N GLU A 293 -0.90 22.22 3.65
CA GLU A 293 0.45 22.76 3.90
C GLU A 293 1.52 21.69 3.64
N LEU A 294 1.30 20.44 4.05
CA LEU A 294 2.22 19.33 3.73
C LEU A 294 2.28 19.06 2.22
N LEU A 295 1.12 18.93 1.58
CA LEU A 295 1.00 18.60 0.14
C LEU A 295 1.47 19.70 -0.80
N ASP A 296 1.26 20.97 -0.47
CA ASP A 296 1.44 22.09 -1.38
C ASP A 296 2.64 22.98 -1.01
N ASP A 297 3.12 22.92 0.25
CA ASP A 297 4.22 23.78 0.71
C ASP A 297 5.46 22.97 1.14
N LEU A 298 5.34 22.01 2.06
CA LEU A 298 6.52 21.28 2.56
C LEU A 298 7.11 20.35 1.49
N PHE A 299 6.35 19.33 1.06
CA PHE A 299 6.88 18.26 0.23
C PHE A 299 7.30 18.73 -1.18
N PRO A 300 6.61 19.69 -1.83
CA PRO A 300 7.08 20.26 -3.09
C PRO A 300 8.29 21.21 -2.95
N SER A 301 8.63 21.67 -1.73
CA SER A 301 9.66 22.68 -1.56
C SER A 301 11.05 22.21 -2.01
N ARG A 302 11.86 23.16 -2.50
CA ARG A 302 13.27 22.90 -2.81
C ARG A 302 14.06 22.43 -1.58
N ALA A 303 13.81 23.04 -0.43
CA ALA A 303 14.48 22.67 0.81
C ALA A 303 14.20 21.21 1.20
N PHE A 304 12.96 20.73 1.04
CA PHE A 304 12.62 19.34 1.32
C PHE A 304 13.27 18.38 0.32
N ARG A 305 13.29 18.74 -0.97
CA ARG A 305 13.99 17.94 -1.99
C ARG A 305 15.48 17.82 -1.72
N LYS A 306 16.16 18.90 -1.31
CA LYS A 306 17.57 18.88 -0.88
C LYS A 306 17.77 17.95 0.32
N TRP A 307 16.87 18.03 1.31
CA TRP A 307 16.91 17.14 2.46
C TRP A 307 16.73 15.68 2.09
N LEU A 308 15.75 15.37 1.24
CA LEU A 308 15.50 14.02 0.78
C LEU A 308 16.71 13.45 0.03
N ALA A 309 17.26 14.21 -0.93
CA ALA A 309 18.46 13.85 -1.68
C ALA A 309 19.64 13.53 -0.74
N LEU A 310 19.90 14.40 0.25
CA LEU A 310 20.97 14.20 1.22
C LEU A 310 20.81 12.91 2.03
N ILE A 311 19.60 12.60 2.51
CA ILE A 311 19.38 11.45 3.40
C ILE A 311 19.23 10.13 2.66
N THR A 312 19.05 10.15 1.33
CA THR A 312 19.03 8.96 0.49
C THR A 312 20.31 8.75 -0.29
N GLY A 313 21.28 9.67 -0.18
CA GLY A 313 22.49 9.66 -1.01
C GLY A 313 22.21 9.86 -2.51
N ALA A 314 21.05 10.43 -2.86
CA ALA A 314 20.73 10.74 -4.25
C ALA A 314 21.31 12.09 -4.63
N ASP A 315 21.82 12.24 -5.84
CA ASP A 315 22.29 13.52 -6.34
C ASP A 315 21.14 14.48 -6.53
N ARG A 316 20.01 13.94 -7.00
CA ARG A 316 18.88 14.77 -7.37
C ARG A 316 17.53 14.09 -7.33
N ILE A 317 16.55 14.84 -6.86
CA ILE A 317 15.12 14.55 -7.03
C ILE A 317 14.62 15.24 -8.31
N THR A 318 14.22 14.44 -9.30
CA THR A 318 13.87 14.91 -10.66
C THR A 318 12.38 15.24 -10.81
N SER A 319 11.51 14.55 -10.09
CA SER A 319 10.07 14.77 -10.17
C SER A 319 9.36 14.36 -8.89
N TYR A 320 8.11 14.77 -8.72
CA TYR A 320 7.27 14.35 -7.60
C TYR A 320 5.79 14.27 -7.97
N ASP A 321 5.06 13.38 -7.31
CA ASP A 321 3.59 13.33 -7.25
C ASP A 321 3.18 12.99 -5.81
N TYR A 322 2.42 13.88 -5.17
CA TYR A 322 2.01 13.73 -3.77
C TYR A 322 0.49 13.62 -3.62
N LEU A 323 0.10 12.75 -2.69
CA LEU A 323 -1.28 12.36 -2.45
C LEU A 323 -1.54 12.20 -0.95
N ALA A 324 -2.46 12.99 -0.40
CA ALA A 324 -2.98 12.71 0.94
C ALA A 324 -4.10 11.68 0.82
N ARG A 325 -4.09 10.66 1.67
CA ARG A 325 -5.09 9.59 1.67
C ARG A 325 -5.72 9.45 3.06
N ARG A 326 -7.01 9.10 3.05
CA ARG A 326 -7.78 8.67 4.23
C ARG A 326 -8.48 7.37 3.89
N PHE A 327 -8.13 6.30 4.61
CA PHE A 327 -8.69 4.98 4.48
C PHE A 327 -9.73 4.77 5.57
N ARG A 328 -11.00 4.90 5.16
CA ARG A 328 -12.16 4.72 6.03
C ARG A 328 -12.26 3.27 6.50
N ARG A 329 -12.45 3.08 7.80
CA ARG A 329 -12.74 1.76 8.36
C ARG A 329 -13.98 1.14 7.73
N GLY A 330 -13.94 -0.17 7.53
CA GLY A 330 -15.00 -0.96 6.91
C GLY A 330 -15.11 -0.77 5.39
N GLN A 331 -14.25 0.02 4.74
CA GLN A 331 -14.44 0.40 3.33
C GLN A 331 -13.20 0.35 2.45
N ASP A 332 -12.07 0.87 2.95
CA ASP A 332 -11.00 1.34 2.09
C ASP A 332 -9.74 0.45 2.14
N TYR A 333 -9.05 0.35 1.00
CA TYR A 333 -7.91 -0.53 0.73
C TYR A 333 -7.20 -0.13 -0.58
N THR A 334 -6.01 -0.67 -0.80
CA THR A 334 -5.47 -0.87 -2.15
C THR A 334 -5.14 -2.35 -2.35
N LEU A 335 -5.15 -2.82 -3.60
CA LEU A 335 -4.60 -4.12 -3.95
C LEU A 335 -3.11 -3.99 -4.29
N ALA A 336 -2.42 -5.12 -4.32
CA ALA A 336 -1.03 -5.21 -4.75
C ALA A 336 -0.91 -4.66 -6.17
N SER A 337 -0.13 -3.58 -6.31
CA SER A 337 0.19 -2.95 -7.59
C SER A 337 1.68 -3.01 -7.80
N GLY A 338 2.15 -3.29 -9.02
CA GLY A 338 3.56 -3.19 -9.41
C GLY A 338 3.97 -1.77 -9.78
N TYR A 339 5.22 -1.61 -10.20
CA TYR A 339 5.74 -0.36 -10.74
C TYR A 339 6.49 -0.64 -12.05
N ASP A 340 5.90 -0.33 -13.20
CA ASP A 340 6.49 -0.72 -14.49
C ASP A 340 7.50 0.30 -15.06
N GLY A 341 8.11 1.13 -14.20
CA GLY A 341 9.09 2.12 -14.64
C GLY A 341 10.46 1.50 -14.88
N GLU A 342 11.19 2.02 -15.88
CA GLU A 342 12.55 1.53 -16.22
C GLU A 342 13.56 1.83 -15.12
N GLN A 343 13.43 2.98 -14.45
CA GLN A 343 14.31 3.42 -13.36
C GLN A 343 13.62 3.28 -12.02
N PRO A 344 14.34 2.90 -10.94
CA PRO A 344 13.78 2.87 -9.61
C PRO A 344 13.30 4.26 -9.20
N ARG A 345 12.32 4.32 -8.29
CA ARG A 345 11.77 5.57 -7.78
C ARG A 345 11.78 5.59 -6.27
N LEU A 346 11.88 6.78 -5.69
CA LEU A 346 11.66 6.95 -4.26
C LEU A 346 10.15 7.02 -3.99
N GLU A 347 9.68 6.23 -3.04
CA GLU A 347 8.35 6.32 -2.50
C GLU A 347 8.37 6.77 -1.04
N LEU A 348 7.58 7.79 -0.75
CA LEU A 348 7.43 8.36 0.58
C LEU A 348 6.04 8.01 1.13
N SER A 349 5.95 7.75 2.44
CA SER A 349 4.69 7.54 3.16
C SER A 349 4.77 8.12 4.57
N LEU A 350 4.14 9.28 4.79
CA LEU A 350 4.00 9.89 6.11
C LEU A 350 2.68 9.43 6.74
N CYS A 351 2.73 8.49 7.66
CA CYS A 351 1.57 8.04 8.41
C CYS A 351 1.21 9.03 9.53
N LEU A 352 -0.06 9.45 9.54
CA LEU A 352 -0.63 10.45 10.42
C LEU A 352 -1.86 9.90 11.15
N THR A 353 -1.83 8.63 11.51
CA THR A 353 -2.98 7.94 12.11
C THR A 353 -2.92 8.08 13.64
N PRO A 354 -3.84 8.85 14.28
CA PRO A 354 -3.73 9.20 15.70
C PRO A 354 -4.28 8.12 16.65
N THR A 355 -5.05 7.17 16.10
CA THR A 355 -5.70 6.11 16.87
C THR A 355 -4.73 4.96 17.16
N PRO A 356 -4.83 4.31 18.33
CA PRO A 356 -3.99 3.15 18.67
C PRO A 356 -4.60 1.83 18.14
N GLY A 357 -3.88 0.72 18.33
CA GLY A 357 -4.38 -0.65 18.08
C GLY A 357 -4.23 -1.13 16.64
N TRP A 358 -3.20 -0.65 15.93
CA TRP A 358 -2.90 -1.04 14.54
C TRP A 358 -1.81 -2.09 14.43
N GLU A 359 -0.89 -2.11 15.40
CA GLU A 359 0.14 -3.13 15.55
C GLU A 359 -0.48 -4.31 16.29
N LYS A 360 -0.16 -5.52 15.87
CA LYS A 360 -0.40 -6.68 16.72
C LYS A 360 0.60 -6.58 17.86
N GLU A 361 0.16 -6.76 19.09
CA GLU A 361 1.09 -7.10 20.17
C GLU A 361 1.61 -8.49 19.80
N ASP A 362 2.72 -8.54 19.07
CA ASP A 362 3.42 -9.79 18.83
C ASP A 362 3.95 -10.24 20.20
N ASP A 363 3.47 -11.39 20.67
CA ASP A 363 3.89 -12.06 21.92
C ASP A 363 5.36 -12.56 21.85
N GLU A 364 6.29 -11.75 21.34
CA GLU A 364 7.72 -12.07 21.22
C GLU A 364 8.65 -11.12 22.00
N GLU A 365 8.13 -10.27 22.90
CA GLU A 365 8.94 -9.55 23.89
C GLU A 365 8.46 -9.74 25.35
N GLU A 366 8.34 -10.99 25.80
CA GLU A 366 8.63 -11.31 27.22
C GLU A 366 10.12 -11.69 27.36
N GLU A 367 11.03 -10.74 27.08
CA GLU A 367 12.41 -10.84 27.57
C GLU A 367 12.49 -10.24 28.99
N ASP A 368 12.45 -11.14 29.96
CA ASP A 368 13.16 -11.12 31.24
C ASP A 368 13.13 -9.82 32.07
N GLN A 369 12.04 -9.62 32.83
CA GLN A 369 12.11 -8.97 34.15
C GLN A 369 12.15 -10.02 35.27
N ASP A 370 13.20 -10.84 35.31
CA ASP A 370 13.51 -11.62 36.51
C ASP A 370 14.42 -10.82 37.46
N GLN A 371 13.85 -10.57 38.63
CA GLN A 371 14.42 -9.79 39.72
C GLN A 371 15.66 -10.45 40.34
N ASP A 372 16.66 -9.62 40.62
CA ASP A 372 17.78 -9.87 41.51
C ASP A 372 17.39 -10.66 42.77
N GLN A 373 18.01 -11.82 42.99
CA GLN A 373 18.36 -12.31 44.33
C GLN A 373 19.65 -13.14 44.33
N GLU A 374 20.55 -12.73 45.23
CA GLU A 374 21.95 -13.13 45.41
C GLU A 374 22.23 -14.63 45.71
N MET A 375 23.31 -15.09 45.05
CA MET A 375 24.49 -15.83 45.56
C MET A 375 24.40 -17.30 45.99
N GLY A 376 25.20 -18.13 45.29
CA GLY A 376 25.75 -19.40 45.78
C GLY A 376 26.60 -20.15 44.74
N GLU A 377 27.93 -20.10 44.88
CA GLU A 377 28.97 -20.69 44.03
C GLU A 377 28.90 -22.23 43.83
N GLY A 378 29.33 -22.73 42.66
CA GLY A 378 29.84 -24.12 42.55
C GLY A 378 29.80 -24.83 41.18
N SER A 379 30.87 -24.68 40.40
CA SER A 379 31.52 -25.62 39.44
C SER A 379 30.74 -26.40 38.34
N SER A 380 31.14 -26.13 37.09
CA SER A 380 31.52 -27.04 35.97
C SER A 380 30.73 -28.33 35.69
N GLU A 381 30.17 -28.48 34.48
CA GLU A 381 30.61 -29.41 33.40
C GLU A 381 29.63 -29.46 32.22
N GLU A 382 30.17 -29.71 31.03
CA GLU A 382 29.50 -29.92 29.73
C GLU A 382 28.48 -31.07 29.75
N GLN A 383 27.36 -30.95 28.99
CA GLN A 383 26.85 -32.06 28.14
C GLN A 383 25.65 -31.70 27.23
N LYS A 384 25.91 -31.81 25.92
CA LYS A 384 25.12 -32.47 24.84
C LYS A 384 23.58 -32.47 24.87
N LYS A 385 23.03 -31.84 23.83
CA LYS A 385 21.98 -32.31 22.88
C LYS A 385 21.09 -33.46 23.36
N LYS A 386 19.79 -33.19 23.49
CA LYS A 386 18.72 -34.09 23.02
C LYS A 386 17.43 -33.32 22.73
N ALA A 387 17.07 -33.30 21.46
CA ALA A 387 15.76 -32.92 20.96
C ALA A 387 14.68 -33.82 21.57
N VAL A 388 13.64 -33.21 22.13
CA VAL A 388 12.39 -33.86 22.48
C VAL A 388 11.27 -33.04 21.87
N LYS A 389 10.69 -33.55 20.78
CA LYS A 389 9.44 -33.06 20.20
C LYS A 389 8.32 -33.15 21.24
N PRO A 390 7.53 -32.10 21.52
CA PRO A 390 6.26 -32.28 22.18
C PRO A 390 5.22 -32.74 21.15
N LYS A 391 4.49 -33.79 21.53
CA LYS A 391 3.40 -34.37 20.77
C LYS A 391 2.23 -33.39 20.72
N LYS A 392 1.59 -33.31 19.55
CA LYS A 392 0.21 -32.85 19.39
C LYS A 392 -0.68 -33.56 20.41
N ASP A 393 -1.39 -32.80 21.22
CA ASP A 393 -2.63 -33.24 21.84
C ASP A 393 -3.74 -32.34 21.30
N GLU A 394 -4.70 -33.00 20.65
CA GLU A 394 -5.89 -32.40 20.08
C GLU A 394 -6.90 -32.16 21.20
N GLY A 395 -7.49 -30.97 21.24
CA GLY A 395 -8.71 -30.71 21.99
C GLY A 395 -8.49 -30.34 23.45
N ALA A 396 -8.16 -29.07 23.70
CA ALA A 396 -8.51 -28.40 24.94
C ALA A 396 -9.03 -27.00 24.62
N VAL A 397 -10.31 -26.80 24.89
CA VAL A 397 -10.98 -25.51 24.92
C VAL A 397 -10.33 -24.71 26.06
N ALA A 398 -9.44 -23.79 25.71
CA ALA A 398 -8.88 -22.83 26.64
C ALA A 398 -9.72 -21.54 26.57
N ASN A 399 -10.39 -21.23 27.68
CA ASN A 399 -10.78 -19.85 28.00
C ASN A 399 -9.49 -19.06 28.24
N GLY A 400 -9.35 -17.88 27.63
CA GLY A 400 -8.23 -16.98 27.95
C GLY A 400 -8.14 -15.86 26.93
N ASP A 401 -8.43 -14.65 27.40
CA ASP A 401 -8.10 -13.32 26.87
C ASP A 401 -8.49 -12.96 25.42
N ALA A 402 -9.20 -11.85 25.30
CA ALA A 402 -9.61 -11.30 24.02
C ALA A 402 -8.37 -10.69 23.35
N GLU A 403 -7.70 -11.45 22.48
CA GLU A 403 -6.78 -10.90 21.49
C GLU A 403 -7.47 -9.72 20.79
N GLU A 404 -6.86 -8.53 20.82
CA GLU A 404 -7.38 -7.40 20.05
C GLU A 404 -7.41 -7.80 18.57
N PRO A 405 -8.53 -7.59 17.85
CA PRO A 405 -8.66 -8.04 16.47
C PRO A 405 -7.66 -7.30 15.58
N SER A 406 -6.98 -8.02 14.70
CA SER A 406 -6.13 -7.43 13.66
C SER A 406 -6.96 -6.53 12.74
N VAL A 407 -6.76 -5.21 12.80
CA VAL A 407 -7.61 -4.23 12.11
C VAL A 407 -7.16 -3.88 10.68
N GLY A 408 -6.04 -4.43 10.21
CA GLY A 408 -5.52 -4.15 8.87
C GLY A 408 -4.87 -2.77 8.77
N GLY A 409 -4.95 -2.12 7.59
CA GLY A 409 -4.39 -0.79 7.36
C GLY A 409 -2.84 -0.72 7.34
N TYR A 410 -2.13 -1.83 7.49
CA TYR A 410 -0.69 -1.88 7.29
C TYR A 410 -0.33 -1.70 5.81
N GLU A 411 0.74 -0.97 5.56
CA GLU A 411 1.36 -0.81 4.24
C GLU A 411 2.42 -1.89 4.07
N ILE A 412 2.40 -2.59 2.95
CA ILE A 412 3.30 -3.70 2.62
C ILE A 412 3.96 -3.44 1.28
N TYR A 413 5.26 -3.71 1.25
CA TYR A 413 6.07 -3.92 0.08
C TYR A 413 6.49 -5.39 0.06
N MET A 414 6.33 -6.05 -1.08
CA MET A 414 6.67 -7.45 -1.23
C MET A 414 7.29 -7.69 -2.61
N ALA A 415 8.16 -8.69 -2.72
CA ALA A 415 8.65 -9.14 -4.02
C ALA A 415 7.46 -9.62 -4.86
N GLY A 416 7.47 -9.27 -6.15
CA GLY A 416 6.59 -9.89 -7.13
C GLY A 416 7.06 -11.32 -7.37
N ASP A 417 6.12 -12.27 -7.38
CA ASP A 417 6.43 -13.63 -7.80
C ASP A 417 6.77 -13.63 -9.30
N ASP A 418 7.88 -14.27 -9.68
CA ASP A 418 8.13 -14.65 -11.08
C ASP A 418 6.94 -15.48 -11.56
N GLU A 419 6.23 -15.01 -12.58
CA GLU A 419 4.97 -15.55 -13.08
C GLU A 419 4.96 -17.07 -13.30
N GLU A 420 4.56 -17.86 -12.29
CA GLU A 420 3.99 -19.20 -12.47
C GLU A 420 2.53 -19.21 -11.98
N GLU A 421 1.61 -18.92 -12.91
CA GLU A 421 0.16 -19.19 -12.91
C GLU A 421 -0.49 -19.51 -11.53
N GLY A 422 -0.49 -18.54 -10.62
CA GLY A 422 -1.16 -18.61 -9.32
C GLY A 422 -2.41 -17.72 -9.27
N ASP A 423 -3.55 -18.28 -8.88
CA ASP A 423 -4.81 -17.56 -8.65
C ASP A 423 -4.64 -16.52 -7.52
N ALA A 424 -4.71 -15.22 -7.84
CA ALA A 424 -4.61 -14.12 -6.87
C ALA A 424 -5.68 -14.15 -5.76
N ALA A 425 -6.72 -14.99 -5.90
CA ALA A 425 -7.75 -15.19 -4.87
C ALA A 425 -7.39 -16.28 -3.83
N ILE A 426 -6.27 -16.99 -3.98
CA ILE A 426 -5.83 -18.03 -3.04
C ILE A 426 -4.52 -17.60 -2.37
N TYR A 427 -4.64 -16.95 -1.21
CA TYR A 427 -3.51 -16.88 -0.27
C TYR A 427 -3.19 -18.32 0.13
N ARG A 428 -2.02 -18.85 -0.24
CA ARG A 428 -1.55 -20.11 0.32
C ARG A 428 -1.45 -19.88 1.83
N SER A 429 -2.24 -20.61 2.60
CA SER A 429 -2.10 -20.61 4.06
C SER A 429 -0.66 -20.98 4.37
N ALA A 430 0.10 -20.03 4.96
CA ALA A 430 1.50 -20.14 5.31
C ALA A 430 1.81 -21.53 5.88
N GLY A 431 2.42 -22.38 5.05
CA GLY A 431 3.16 -23.52 5.52
C GLY A 431 4.48 -22.97 6.02
N ALA A 432 4.79 -23.19 7.29
CA ALA A 432 6.06 -22.81 7.89
C ALA A 432 7.23 -23.42 7.09
N ASP A 433 7.81 -22.64 6.17
CA ASP A 433 9.17 -22.72 5.61
C ASP A 433 9.32 -21.96 4.25
N ASP A 434 8.29 -21.29 3.72
CA ASP A 434 8.44 -20.36 2.58
C ASP A 434 8.46 -18.90 3.11
N ASP A 435 9.49 -18.14 2.77
CA ASP A 435 9.59 -16.70 3.03
C ASP A 435 8.38 -16.00 2.39
N ASP A 436 7.54 -15.31 3.17
CA ASP A 436 6.27 -14.71 2.71
C ASP A 436 6.47 -13.56 1.69
N GLY A 437 7.71 -13.32 1.25
CA GLY A 437 8.09 -12.37 0.21
C GLY A 437 7.98 -10.90 0.64
N ILE A 438 7.70 -10.63 1.91
CA ILE A 438 7.54 -9.28 2.46
C ILE A 438 8.91 -8.63 2.59
N LEU A 439 9.12 -7.52 1.89
CA LEU A 439 10.36 -6.73 1.92
C LEU A 439 10.32 -5.66 3.01
N PHE A 440 9.17 -5.00 3.15
CA PHE A 440 8.97 -3.96 4.16
C PHE A 440 7.49 -3.92 4.54
N SER A 441 7.20 -3.81 5.84
CA SER A 441 5.84 -3.59 6.29
C SER A 441 5.79 -2.56 7.41
N THR A 442 4.75 -1.73 7.40
CA THR A 442 4.54 -0.75 8.46
C THR A 442 3.05 -0.65 8.81
N ALA A 443 2.75 -0.88 10.10
CA ALA A 443 1.44 -0.62 10.64
C ALA A 443 1.11 0.87 10.60
N ALA A 444 -0.18 1.21 10.60
CA ALA A 444 -0.58 2.60 10.70
C ALA A 444 -0.15 3.18 12.06
N GLY A 445 0.49 4.35 12.03
CA GLY A 445 1.06 4.98 13.20
C GLY A 445 0.98 6.49 13.14
N TRP A 446 1.32 7.13 14.26
CA TRP A 446 1.29 8.59 14.36
C TRP A 446 2.66 9.19 14.08
N ASN A 447 2.72 10.05 13.05
CA ASN A 447 3.91 10.85 12.73
C ASN A 447 5.15 9.98 12.38
N ARG A 448 4.91 8.93 11.60
CA ARG A 448 5.94 7.98 11.12
C ARG A 448 6.14 8.19 9.63
N LEU A 449 7.36 8.51 9.20
CA LEU A 449 7.71 8.67 7.78
C LEU A 449 8.48 7.43 7.32
N SER A 450 7.99 6.72 6.32
CA SER A 450 8.79 5.74 5.59
C SER A 450 9.22 6.28 4.23
N ILE A 451 10.43 5.91 3.82
CA ILE A 451 11.00 6.20 2.51
C ILE A 451 11.52 4.87 1.96
N VAL A 452 11.15 4.50 0.74
CA VAL A 452 11.52 3.21 0.12
C VAL A 452 11.97 3.46 -1.31
N LEU A 453 13.14 2.95 -1.71
CA LEU A 453 13.53 2.86 -3.12
C LEU A 453 12.84 1.65 -3.73
N ARG A 454 11.99 1.90 -4.72
CA ARG A 454 11.16 0.86 -5.32
C ARG A 454 11.51 0.65 -6.78
N ASP A 455 11.78 -0.60 -7.13
CA ASP A 455 12.01 -1.08 -8.49
C ASP A 455 10.76 -1.74 -9.09
N SER A 456 10.90 -2.27 -10.31
CA SER A 456 9.81 -2.91 -11.03
C SER A 456 9.45 -4.32 -10.56
N GLY A 457 10.31 -4.96 -9.77
CA GLY A 457 10.06 -6.25 -9.15
C GLY A 457 9.24 -6.17 -7.86
N THR A 458 9.00 -4.97 -7.33
CA THR A 458 8.35 -4.81 -6.02
C THR A 458 6.86 -4.46 -6.15
N LEU A 459 5.99 -5.22 -5.46
CA LEU A 459 4.57 -4.93 -5.28
C LEU A 459 4.32 -4.11 -4.01
N LYS A 460 3.31 -3.23 -4.04
CA LYS A 460 2.88 -2.43 -2.88
C LYS A 460 1.37 -2.45 -2.69
N PHE A 461 0.93 -2.50 -1.44
CA PHE A 461 -0.46 -2.23 -1.08
C PHE A 461 -0.67 -1.76 0.37
N VAL A 462 -1.85 -1.19 0.64
CA VAL A 462 -2.37 -0.93 1.99
C VAL A 462 -3.54 -1.88 2.24
N LYS A 463 -3.41 -2.73 3.27
CA LYS A 463 -4.44 -3.70 3.62
C LYS A 463 -5.75 -3.00 3.97
N TYR A 464 -6.87 -3.64 3.62
CA TYR A 464 -8.21 -3.24 4.04
C TYR A 464 -8.28 -2.88 5.53
N VAL A 465 -8.87 -1.72 5.82
CA VAL A 465 -9.10 -1.25 7.20
C VAL A 465 -10.43 -1.81 7.69
N SER A 466 -10.37 -2.71 8.68
CA SER A 466 -11.54 -3.31 9.33
C SER A 466 -12.41 -2.25 10.02
N GLU A 467 -13.73 -2.46 10.04
CA GLU A 467 -14.67 -1.69 10.85
C GLU A 467 -14.34 -1.70 12.35
N ALA A 468 -13.58 -2.70 12.83
CA ALA A 468 -13.10 -2.77 14.20
C ALA A 468 -12.01 -1.73 14.54
N ALA A 469 -11.42 -1.07 13.53
CA ALA A 469 -10.43 -0.01 13.76
C ALA A 469 -11.01 1.15 14.60
N LYS A 470 -10.22 1.63 15.55
CA LYS A 470 -10.60 2.73 16.46
C LYS A 470 -10.81 4.06 15.72
N GLY A 471 -10.27 4.19 14.49
CA GLY A 471 -10.51 5.30 13.56
C GLY A 471 -10.00 4.98 12.16
N ASP A 472 -10.01 5.96 11.27
CA ASP A 472 -9.51 5.78 9.90
C ASP A 472 -7.97 5.83 9.87
N ARG A 473 -7.35 5.20 8.86
CA ARG A 473 -5.93 5.41 8.55
C ARG A 473 -5.75 6.67 7.73
N TRP A 474 -4.79 7.51 8.11
CA TRP A 474 -4.43 8.74 7.41
C TRP A 474 -2.96 8.70 7.03
N ASP A 475 -2.64 9.04 5.80
CA ASP A 475 -1.26 9.21 5.36
C ASP A 475 -1.12 10.25 4.24
N ILE A 476 0.13 10.65 3.97
CA ILE A 476 0.51 11.33 2.74
C ILE A 476 1.57 10.49 2.07
N THR A 477 1.31 10.08 0.84
CA THR A 477 2.27 9.33 0.03
C THR A 477 2.81 10.17 -1.11
N GLY A 478 4.05 9.90 -1.51
CA GLY A 478 4.71 10.55 -2.63
C GLY A 478 5.43 9.55 -3.52
N ASN A 479 5.37 9.74 -4.83
CA ASN A 479 6.23 9.06 -5.80
C ASN A 479 7.20 10.09 -6.37
N LEU A 480 8.50 9.84 -6.30
CA LEU A 480 9.52 10.78 -6.74
C LEU A 480 10.51 10.12 -7.70
N GLY A 481 10.77 10.79 -8.81
CA GLY A 481 11.89 10.45 -9.68
C GLY A 481 13.20 10.85 -9.01
N VAL A 482 14.23 10.02 -9.18
CA VAL A 482 15.53 10.17 -8.54
C VAL A 482 16.64 9.87 -9.55
N GLU A 483 17.76 10.58 -9.42
CA GLU A 483 19.02 10.33 -10.11
C GLU A 483 20.10 10.03 -9.05
N PHE A 484 20.85 8.95 -9.29
CA PHE A 484 22.08 8.60 -8.61
C PHE A 484 23.20 8.61 -9.67
N GLU A 485 24.38 9.14 -9.35
CA GLU A 485 25.54 9.11 -10.23
C GLU A 485 25.98 7.65 -10.42
N ASP A 486 26.04 7.22 -11.69
CA ASP A 486 26.70 5.97 -12.06
C ASP A 486 28.20 6.13 -11.74
N ASN A 487 28.69 5.47 -10.69
CA ASN A 487 30.11 5.21 -10.54
C ASN A 487 30.51 4.12 -11.57
N ASP A 488 30.47 4.48 -12.85
CA ASP A 488 31.00 3.68 -13.97
C ASP A 488 32.55 3.74 -14.00
N ASP A 489 33.20 3.51 -12.85
CA ASP A 489 34.66 3.67 -12.70
C ASP A 489 35.34 2.43 -12.08
N GLU A 490 34.74 1.24 -12.14
CA GLU A 490 35.47 -0.02 -11.90
C GLU A 490 34.94 -1.15 -12.79
N ASP A 491 35.34 -1.17 -14.08
CA ASP A 491 35.63 -2.40 -14.86
C ASP A 491 35.97 -2.04 -16.34
N GLU A 492 36.95 -1.14 -16.56
CA GLU A 492 37.62 -1.03 -17.87
C GLU A 492 39.13 -1.30 -17.72
N ASP A 493 39.58 -2.30 -18.48
CA ASP A 493 40.93 -2.51 -19.00
C ASP A 493 42.05 -3.07 -18.09
N ASP A 494 42.02 -4.40 -17.89
CA ASP A 494 43.25 -5.22 -17.93
C ASP A 494 43.22 -6.12 -19.18
N GLU A 495 43.12 -5.49 -20.37
CA GLU A 495 43.49 -6.15 -21.63
C GLU A 495 44.97 -5.88 -21.94
N ASP A 496 45.73 -6.98 -21.90
CA ASP A 496 47.11 -7.19 -22.32
C ASP A 496 47.62 -6.20 -23.39
N VAL A 497 48.57 -5.34 -22.99
CA VAL A 497 49.47 -4.67 -23.95
C VAL A 497 50.76 -5.48 -24.05
N ASP A 498 50.87 -6.23 -25.15
CA ASP A 498 52.10 -6.76 -25.71
C ASP A 498 53.18 -5.67 -25.80
N ASP A 499 54.38 -5.96 -25.29
CA ASP A 499 55.61 -5.27 -25.73
C ASP A 499 56.63 -6.33 -26.15
N ASP A 500 56.70 -6.49 -27.49
CA ASP A 500 57.69 -7.27 -28.21
C ASP A 500 59.08 -6.61 -28.15
N ASP A 501 60.09 -7.47 -28.35
CA ASP A 501 61.45 -7.19 -28.82
C ASP A 501 62.51 -6.64 -27.85
N VAL A 502 63.44 -7.53 -27.46
CA VAL A 502 64.88 -7.33 -27.77
C VAL A 502 65.55 -8.67 -28.16
N GLU A 503 66.16 -8.66 -29.34
CA GLU A 503 66.99 -9.68 -29.96
C GLU A 503 68.28 -10.06 -29.19
N GLU A 504 68.82 -11.22 -29.59
CA GLU A 504 70.24 -11.56 -29.81
C GLU A 504 70.80 -12.77 -29.07
N GLU A 505 71.54 -13.53 -29.89
CA GLU A 505 72.31 -14.74 -29.68
C GLU A 505 73.34 -14.60 -28.54
N ASP A 506 73.58 -15.68 -27.78
CA ASP A 506 74.93 -16.21 -27.59
C ASP A 506 74.94 -17.54 -26.78
N GLU A 507 75.76 -18.46 -27.29
CA GLU A 507 76.30 -19.76 -26.77
C GLU A 507 75.44 -21.04 -26.72
#